data_AF-A0A0F9L835-F1
#
_entry.id   AF-A0A0F9L835-F1
#
_cell.length_a   1.000
_cell.length_b   1.000
_cell.length_c   1.000
_cell.angle_alpha   90.00
_cell.angle_beta   90.00
_cell.angle_gamma   90.00
#
_symmetry.space_group_name_H-M   'P 1'
#
loop_
_entity.id
_entity.type
_entity.pdbx_description
1 polymer ?
#
loop_
_entity_poly.entity_id
_entity_poly.type
_entity_poly.pdbx_seq_one_letter_code
_entity_poly.pdbx_strand_id
1 'polypeptide(L)'
;MKMKMLVKQTLSRQQLTQIKLLTTANIAYKLLHIFNKHIGEDKAISHRQLFKAVFGRGEEITLADDLRWEYVKRAMHMCRQRTKCFIGHKCERGIWKYFVVTSFGDARYFVNTLERNIGRMRAMQQKAMRSVRQKWHQLDWVKESKKQLGWQNGR
;
A
#
# COMPACT_ATOMS: atom_id res chain seq x y z
N MET A 1 -16.48 44.03 -34.34
CA MET A 1 -16.42 43.55 -32.94
C MET A 1 -17.48 42.48 -32.70
N LYS A 2 -17.11 41.19 -32.76
CA LYS A 2 -17.96 40.06 -32.32
C LYS A 2 -17.12 39.22 -31.36
N MET A 3 -17.15 39.58 -30.09
CA MET A 3 -16.44 38.89 -29.03
C MET A 3 -17.43 38.63 -27.90
N LYS A 4 -17.89 37.39 -27.84
CA LYS A 4 -18.33 36.65 -26.65
C LYS A 4 -18.74 35.27 -27.16
N MET A 5 -17.72 34.48 -27.52
CA MET A 5 -17.89 33.04 -27.63
C MET A 5 -18.46 32.55 -26.31
N LEU A 6 -19.68 32.03 -26.38
CA LEU A 6 -20.20 31.09 -25.40
C LEU A 6 -19.20 29.94 -25.26
N VAL A 7 -18.33 30.03 -24.27
CA VAL A 7 -17.67 28.86 -23.69
C VAL A 7 -18.19 28.70 -22.27
N LYS A 8 -19.53 28.58 -22.15
CA LYS A 8 -20.08 27.79 -21.06
C LYS A 8 -20.02 26.34 -21.54
N GLN A 9 -18.87 25.71 -21.32
CA GLN A 9 -18.78 24.25 -21.32
C GLN A 9 -19.68 23.75 -20.20
N THR A 10 -20.95 23.51 -20.54
CA THR A 10 -21.90 22.80 -19.71
C THR A 10 -21.46 21.35 -19.68
N LEU A 11 -20.51 21.03 -18.80
CA LEU A 11 -20.27 19.66 -18.36
C LEU A 11 -21.60 19.13 -17.85
N SER A 12 -22.13 18.08 -18.48
CA SER A 12 -23.38 17.47 -18.02
C SER A 12 -23.16 16.98 -16.58
N ARG A 13 -24.18 17.10 -15.71
CA ARG A 13 -24.12 16.57 -14.33
C ARG A 13 -23.73 15.07 -14.28
N GLN A 14 -23.92 14.34 -15.37
CA GLN A 14 -23.51 12.94 -15.57
C GLN A 14 -22.00 12.75 -15.79
N GLN A 15 -21.29 13.72 -16.37
CA GLN A 15 -19.82 13.66 -16.51
C GLN A 15 -19.10 13.99 -15.19
N LEU A 16 -19.69 14.85 -14.36
CA LEU A 16 -19.20 15.17 -13.02
C LEU A 16 -19.41 14.03 -11.99
N THR A 17 -20.09 12.94 -12.36
CA THR A 17 -20.47 11.87 -11.42
C THR A 17 -19.45 10.75 -11.26
N GLN A 18 -18.33 10.70 -11.99
CA GLN A 18 -17.50 9.48 -12.03
C GLN A 18 -15.98 9.61 -11.86
N ILE A 19 -15.51 10.59 -11.08
CA ILE A 19 -14.36 10.35 -10.20
C ILE A 19 -14.75 10.80 -8.80
N LYS A 20 -15.63 10.03 -8.15
CA LYS A 20 -15.73 10.12 -6.68
C LYS A 20 -14.36 9.67 -6.16
N LEU A 21 -13.50 10.62 -5.81
CA LEU A 21 -12.29 10.34 -5.05
C LEU A 21 -12.71 9.55 -3.82
N LEU A 22 -12.42 8.25 -3.83
CA LEU A 22 -12.72 7.39 -2.70
C LEU A 22 -11.81 7.83 -1.57
N THR A 23 -12.37 8.54 -0.60
CA THR A 23 -11.67 8.87 0.63
C THR A 23 -11.31 7.58 1.37
N THR A 24 -10.28 7.64 2.21
CA THR A 24 -9.90 6.51 3.08
C THR A 24 -11.10 5.97 3.89
N ALA A 25 -12.01 6.85 4.32
CA ALA A 25 -13.24 6.47 5.02
C ALA A 25 -14.21 5.67 4.15
N ASN A 26 -14.43 6.12 2.92
CA ASN A 26 -15.27 5.40 1.95
C ASN A 26 -14.69 4.03 1.62
N ILE A 27 -13.36 3.94 1.47
CA ILE A 27 -12.68 2.66 1.26
C ILE A 27 -12.84 1.78 2.49
N ALA A 28 -12.66 2.29 3.71
CA ALA A 28 -12.82 1.50 4.93
C ALA A 28 -14.23 0.91 5.06
N TYR A 29 -15.27 1.69 4.77
CA TYR A 29 -16.65 1.19 4.76
C TYR A 29 -16.84 0.07 3.73
N LYS A 30 -16.30 0.23 2.51
CA LYS A 30 -16.29 -0.85 1.51
C LYS A 30 -15.51 -2.08 1.98
N LEU A 31 -14.37 -1.89 2.63
CA LEU A 31 -13.56 -3.00 3.13
C LEU A 31 -14.35 -3.81 4.17
N LEU A 32 -15.12 -3.18 5.05
CA LEU A 32 -15.98 -3.91 6.00
C LEU A 32 -16.97 -4.84 5.27
N HIS A 33 -17.60 -4.37 4.19
CA HIS A 33 -18.51 -5.18 3.38
C HIS A 33 -17.80 -6.32 2.63
N ILE A 34 -16.63 -6.05 2.07
CA ILE A 34 -15.81 -7.06 1.39
C ILE A 34 -15.40 -8.13 2.41
N PHE A 35 -14.81 -7.72 3.53
CA PHE A 35 -14.23 -8.62 4.52
C PHE A 35 -15.24 -9.41 5.33
N ASN A 36 -16.53 -9.03 5.33
CA ASN A 36 -17.60 -9.87 5.85
C ASN A 36 -17.70 -11.23 5.14
N LYS A 37 -17.16 -11.35 3.91
CA LYS A 37 -17.09 -12.60 3.14
C LYS A 37 -15.72 -13.30 3.22
N HIS A 38 -14.72 -12.64 3.79
CA HIS A 38 -13.32 -13.11 3.82
C HIS A 38 -12.84 -13.27 5.28
N ILE A 39 -13.64 -13.98 6.07
CA ILE A 39 -13.37 -14.27 7.48
C ILE A 39 -12.61 -15.59 7.58
N GLY A 40 -11.41 -15.56 8.17
CA GLY A 40 -10.50 -16.71 8.22
C GLY A 40 -9.55 -16.79 7.02
N GLU A 41 -8.40 -17.43 7.23
CA GLU A 41 -7.35 -17.60 6.21
C GLU A 41 -7.83 -18.42 5.01
N ASP A 42 -8.69 -19.41 5.24
CA ASP A 42 -9.30 -20.27 4.21
C ASP A 42 -10.11 -19.46 3.19
N LYS A 43 -10.62 -18.29 3.58
CA LYS A 43 -11.39 -17.38 2.74
C LYS A 43 -10.60 -16.15 2.31
N ALA A 44 -9.27 -16.19 2.34
CA ALA A 44 -8.46 -15.03 2.03
C ALA A 44 -8.63 -14.54 0.59
N ILE A 45 -8.64 -13.21 0.42
CA ILE A 45 -8.68 -12.53 -0.87
C ILE A 45 -7.26 -12.11 -1.28
N SER A 46 -6.87 -12.38 -2.52
CA SER A 46 -5.57 -11.93 -3.02
C SER A 46 -5.52 -10.41 -3.18
N HIS A 47 -4.32 -9.83 -3.19
CA HIS A 47 -4.10 -8.41 -3.44
C HIS A 47 -4.84 -7.92 -4.69
N ARG A 48 -4.68 -8.62 -5.83
CA ARG A 48 -5.31 -8.25 -7.11
C ARG A 48 -6.83 -8.27 -7.02
N GLN A 49 -7.40 -9.33 -6.47
CA GLN A 49 -8.85 -9.45 -6.30
C GLN A 49 -9.40 -8.37 -5.35
N LEU A 50 -8.67 -8.05 -4.27
CA LEU A 50 -9.07 -7.01 -3.34
C LEU A 50 -9.03 -5.63 -3.98
N PHE A 51 -7.99 -5.35 -4.76
CA PHE A 51 -7.88 -4.10 -5.51
C PHE A 51 -9.07 -3.92 -6.47
N LYS A 52 -9.38 -4.97 -7.25
CA LYS A 52 -10.55 -5.03 -8.12
C LYS A 52 -11.86 -4.82 -7.34
N ALA A 53 -12.02 -5.46 -6.19
CA ALA A 53 -13.22 -5.31 -5.37
C ALA A 53 -13.41 -3.88 -4.81
N VAL A 54 -12.33 -3.19 -4.45
CA VAL A 54 -12.39 -1.81 -3.92
C VAL A 54 -12.72 -0.80 -5.02
N PHE A 55 -12.03 -0.90 -6.16
CA PHE A 55 -12.04 0.12 -7.22
C PHE A 55 -12.94 -0.22 -8.42
N GLY A 56 -13.43 -1.45 -8.54
CA GLY A 56 -14.27 -1.88 -9.66
C GLY A 56 -13.56 -1.90 -11.02
N ARG A 57 -12.22 -2.01 -11.02
CA ARG A 57 -11.38 -2.07 -12.23
C ARG A 57 -10.91 -3.49 -12.52
N GLY A 58 -10.39 -3.74 -13.73
CA GLY A 58 -9.73 -5.00 -14.08
C GLY A 58 -8.53 -5.33 -13.18
N GLU A 59 -7.91 -6.49 -13.37
CA GLU A 59 -6.79 -6.96 -12.52
C GLU A 59 -5.42 -6.37 -12.92
N GLU A 60 -5.39 -5.51 -13.94
CA GLU A 60 -4.18 -4.82 -14.40
C GLU A 60 -3.79 -3.72 -13.41
N ILE A 61 -2.58 -3.86 -12.84
CA ILE A 61 -1.99 -2.92 -11.89
C ILE A 61 -1.04 -1.99 -12.65
N THR A 62 -1.28 -0.70 -12.57
CA THR A 62 -0.48 0.41 -13.12
C THR A 62 0.34 1.10 -12.02
N LEU A 63 1.32 1.94 -12.38
CA LEU A 63 2.05 2.79 -11.41
C LEU A 63 1.14 3.69 -10.55
N ALA A 64 0.00 4.13 -11.10
CA ALA A 64 -0.98 4.89 -10.34
C ALA A 64 -1.69 4.06 -9.25
N ASP A 65 -1.65 2.73 -9.37
CA ASP A 65 -2.27 1.80 -8.43
C ASP A 65 -1.44 1.59 -7.17
N ASP A 66 -0.12 1.81 -7.21
CA ASP A 66 0.72 1.82 -6.01
C ASP A 66 0.30 2.93 -5.03
N LEU A 67 0.02 4.14 -5.56
CA LEU A 67 -0.48 5.25 -4.74
C LEU A 67 -1.90 4.97 -4.21
N ARG A 68 -2.77 4.37 -5.02
CA ARG A 68 -4.12 3.96 -4.58
C ARG A 68 -4.05 2.89 -3.49
N TRP A 69 -3.07 2.00 -3.57
CA TRP A 69 -2.86 0.97 -2.56
C TRP A 69 -2.50 1.56 -1.19
N GLU A 70 -1.79 2.69 -1.13
CA GLU A 70 -1.56 3.41 0.13
C GLU A 70 -2.88 3.82 0.81
N TYR A 71 -3.87 4.28 0.04
CA TYR A 71 -5.20 4.60 0.57
C TYR A 71 -5.91 3.35 1.10
N VAL A 72 -5.77 2.21 0.42
CA VAL A 72 -6.31 0.92 0.90
C VAL A 72 -5.64 0.50 2.21
N LYS A 73 -4.30 0.61 2.32
CA LYS A 73 -3.57 0.28 3.55
C LYS A 73 -3.98 1.19 4.72
N ARG A 74 -4.16 2.49 4.48
CA ARG A 74 -4.68 3.43 5.48
C ARG A 74 -6.11 3.07 5.91
N ALA A 75 -6.95 2.67 4.96
CA ALA A 75 -8.31 2.24 5.24
C ALA A 75 -8.35 0.94 6.07
N MET A 76 -7.51 -0.04 5.74
CA MET A 76 -7.35 -1.26 6.55
C MET A 76 -6.89 -0.94 7.98
N HIS A 77 -5.94 -0.03 8.14
CA HIS A 77 -5.51 0.42 9.47
C HIS A 77 -6.67 1.03 10.25
N MET A 78 -7.51 1.82 9.58
CA MET A 78 -8.70 2.41 10.19
C MET A 78 -9.72 1.34 10.63
N CYS A 79 -9.95 0.30 9.81
CA CYS A 79 -10.78 -0.85 10.20
C CYS A 79 -10.25 -1.52 11.48
N ARG A 80 -8.94 -1.80 11.55
CA ARG A 80 -8.31 -2.43 12.72
C ARG A 80 -8.45 -1.60 14.00
N GLN A 81 -8.37 -0.27 13.89
CA GLN A 81 -8.37 0.64 15.05
C GLN A 81 -9.77 0.98 15.54
N ARG A 82 -10.72 1.15 14.62
CA ARG A 82 -12.04 1.75 14.93
C ARG A 82 -13.19 0.75 14.92
N THR A 83 -12.93 -0.51 14.56
CA THR A 83 -13.96 -1.54 14.45
C THR A 83 -13.46 -2.87 15.00
N LYS A 84 -14.36 -3.86 15.12
CA LYS A 84 -13.98 -5.24 15.45
C LYS A 84 -13.36 -6.01 14.26
N CYS A 85 -13.31 -5.40 13.07
CA CYS A 85 -12.74 -6.03 11.87
C CYS A 85 -11.21 -5.87 11.86
N PHE A 86 -10.52 -6.92 12.32
CA PHE A 86 -9.06 -6.97 12.26
C PHE A 86 -8.58 -7.67 10.98
N ILE A 87 -8.19 -6.87 9.99
CA ILE A 87 -7.72 -7.39 8.69
C ILE A 87 -6.25 -7.81 8.79
N GLY A 88 -5.96 -9.11 8.75
CA GLY A 88 -4.62 -9.68 8.66
C GLY A 88 -4.09 -9.72 7.23
N HIS A 89 -2.83 -10.13 7.08
CA HIS A 89 -2.25 -10.42 5.78
C HIS A 89 -1.18 -11.51 5.89
N LYS A 90 -1.03 -12.31 4.83
CA LYS A 90 0.02 -13.32 4.68
C LYS A 90 0.61 -13.23 3.27
N CYS A 91 1.92 -13.46 3.16
CA CYS A 91 2.58 -13.60 1.86
C CYS A 91 2.88 -15.07 1.62
N GLU A 92 2.30 -15.64 0.58
CA GLU A 92 2.51 -17.02 0.17
C GLU A 92 2.92 -17.06 -1.30
N ARG A 93 4.07 -17.68 -1.60
CA ARG A 93 4.62 -17.78 -2.96
C ARG A 93 4.70 -16.42 -3.68
N GLY A 94 5.05 -15.37 -2.94
CA GLY A 94 5.14 -13.99 -3.46
C GLY A 94 3.80 -13.26 -3.63
N ILE A 95 2.68 -13.89 -3.29
CA ILE A 95 1.34 -13.30 -3.39
C ILE A 95 0.86 -12.89 -2.00
N TRP A 96 0.51 -11.62 -1.87
CA TRP A 96 -0.15 -11.13 -0.66
C TRP A 96 -1.64 -11.51 -0.67
N LYS A 97 -2.08 -12.10 0.44
CA LYS A 97 -3.46 -12.46 0.74
C LYS A 97 -3.92 -11.71 1.99
N TYR A 98 -5.19 -11.35 2.02
CA TYR A 98 -5.82 -10.57 3.08
C TYR A 98 -7.08 -11.27 3.57
N PHE A 99 -7.36 -11.21 4.88
CA PHE A 99 -8.51 -11.86 5.51
C PHE A 99 -8.78 -11.25 6.88
N VAL A 100 -9.96 -11.50 7.46
CA VAL A 100 -10.23 -11.18 8.87
C VAL A 100 -9.64 -12.27 9.75
N VAL A 101 -8.83 -11.86 10.72
CA VAL A 101 -8.17 -12.73 11.69
C VAL A 101 -9.22 -13.42 12.58
N THR A 102 -9.16 -14.74 12.68
CA THR A 102 -10.08 -15.55 13.52
C THR A 102 -9.36 -16.36 14.59
N SER A 103 -8.04 -16.54 14.47
CA SER A 103 -7.25 -17.38 15.37
C SER A 103 -6.07 -16.62 15.99
N PHE A 104 -5.57 -17.13 17.12
CA PHE A 104 -4.32 -16.65 17.71
C PHE A 104 -3.10 -16.87 16.80
N GLY A 105 -3.11 -17.92 15.98
CA GLY A 105 -2.04 -18.19 15.01
C GLY A 105 -1.94 -17.09 13.95
N ASP A 106 -3.09 -16.66 13.42
CA ASP A 106 -3.17 -15.56 12.46
C ASP A 106 -2.72 -14.22 13.07
N ALA A 107 -3.18 -13.95 14.30
CA ALA A 107 -2.74 -12.77 15.04
C ALA A 107 -1.23 -12.76 15.26
N ARG A 108 -0.64 -13.90 15.66
CA ARG A 108 0.80 -14.04 15.87
C ARG A 108 1.59 -13.84 14.58
N TYR A 109 1.11 -14.34 13.44
CA TYR A 109 1.76 -14.07 12.16
C TYR A 109 1.82 -12.56 11.85
N PHE A 110 0.71 -11.86 12.06
CA PHE A 110 0.65 -10.41 11.86
C PHE A 110 1.62 -9.67 12.78
N VAL A 111 1.66 -10.03 14.08
CA VAL A 111 2.59 -9.45 15.06
C VAL A 111 4.05 -9.68 14.64
N ASN A 112 4.42 -10.91 14.30
CA ASN A 112 5.78 -11.25 13.85
C ASN A 112 6.18 -10.44 12.61
N THR A 113 5.23 -10.18 11.71
CA THR A 113 5.47 -9.34 10.52
C THR A 113 5.73 -7.89 10.89
N LEU A 114 5.01 -7.34 11.87
CA LEU A 114 5.26 -5.99 12.39
C LEU A 114 6.63 -5.89 13.07
N GLU A 115 7.00 -6.84 13.91
CA GLU A 115 8.29 -6.86 14.59
C GLU A 115 9.46 -6.88 13.61
N ARG A 116 9.36 -7.71 12.55
CA ARG A 116 10.35 -7.73 11.46
C ARG A 116 10.47 -6.37 10.77
N ASN A 117 9.36 -5.70 10.51
CA ASN A 117 9.36 -4.37 9.91
C ASN A 117 10.00 -3.33 10.83
N ILE A 118 9.74 -3.37 12.14
CA ILE A 118 10.40 -2.51 13.13
C ILE A 118 11.91 -2.73 13.13
N GLY A 119 12.36 -4.00 13.08
CA GLY A 119 13.77 -4.33 12.96
C GLY A 119 14.43 -3.72 11.72
N ARG A 120 13.78 -3.83 10.56
CA ARG A 120 14.24 -3.20 9.29
C ARG A 120 14.31 -1.68 9.39
N MET A 121 13.32 -1.05 10.00
CA MET A 121 13.31 0.40 10.22
C MET A 121 14.48 0.85 11.10
N ARG A 122 14.74 0.14 12.20
CA ARG A 122 15.89 0.43 13.08
C ARG A 122 17.23 0.30 12.34
N ALA A 123 17.40 -0.75 11.53
CA ALA A 123 18.61 -0.94 10.73
C ALA A 123 18.80 0.21 9.72
N MET A 124 17.72 0.66 9.07
CA MET A 124 17.76 1.80 8.15
C MET A 124 18.09 3.11 8.85
N GLN A 125 17.53 3.37 10.04
CA GLN A 125 17.87 4.52 10.85
C GLN A 125 19.36 4.54 11.19
N GLN A 126 19.92 3.41 11.65
CA GLN A 126 21.35 3.30 11.94
C GLN A 126 22.21 3.54 10.70
N LYS A 127 21.81 3.02 9.54
CA LYS A 127 22.50 3.27 8.27
C LYS A 127 22.46 4.74 7.86
N ALA A 128 21.32 5.40 8.01
CA ALA A 128 21.19 6.83 7.74
C ALA A 128 22.10 7.66 8.66
N MET A 129 22.11 7.36 9.96
CA MET A 129 23.00 8.03 10.92
C MET A 129 24.48 7.80 10.58
N ARG A 130 24.84 6.59 10.15
CA ARG A 130 26.21 6.29 9.70
C ARG A 130 26.58 7.10 8.45
N SER A 131 25.69 7.19 7.47
CA SER A 131 25.88 8.00 6.25
C SER A 131 26.19 9.47 6.58
N VAL A 132 25.44 10.06 7.50
CA VAL A 132 25.68 11.44 7.97
C VAL A 132 27.02 11.56 8.70
N ARG A 133 27.32 10.67 9.65
CA ARG A 133 28.59 10.68 10.40
C ARG A 133 29.82 10.53 9.50
N GLN A 134 29.70 9.71 8.46
CA GLN A 134 30.76 9.51 7.45
C GLN A 134 30.80 10.63 6.41
N LYS A 135 29.95 11.67 6.54
CA LYS A 135 29.84 12.80 5.62
C LYS A 135 29.74 12.35 4.17
N TRP A 136 28.93 11.33 3.89
CA TRP A 136 28.80 10.74 2.56
C TRP A 136 28.56 11.78 1.45
N HIS A 137 27.78 12.81 1.73
CA HIS A 137 27.50 13.92 0.80
C HIS A 137 28.74 14.74 0.39
N GLN A 138 29.88 14.60 1.09
CA GLN A 138 31.15 15.29 0.83
C GLN A 138 32.19 14.36 0.18
N LEU A 139 31.86 13.09 -0.04
CA LEU A 139 32.76 12.15 -0.69
C LEU A 139 32.85 12.45 -2.19
N ASP A 140 34.03 12.19 -2.77
CA ASP A 140 34.22 12.21 -4.22
C ASP A 140 33.57 10.96 -4.83
N TRP A 141 32.37 11.12 -5.39
CA TRP A 141 31.60 10.03 -5.96
C TRP A 141 32.25 9.38 -7.19
N VAL A 142 33.13 10.08 -7.91
CA VAL A 142 33.89 9.49 -9.03
C VAL A 142 34.94 8.51 -8.50
N LYS A 143 35.54 8.81 -7.35
CA LYS A 143 36.47 7.89 -6.66
C LYS A 143 35.73 6.77 -5.92
N GLU A 144 34.62 7.07 -5.24
CA GLU A 144 33.83 6.07 -4.49
C GLU A 144 33.16 5.04 -5.41
N SER A 145 32.65 5.44 -6.57
CA SER A 145 32.03 4.52 -7.55
C SER A 145 33.02 3.52 -8.16
N LYS A 146 34.33 3.83 -8.12
CA LYS A 146 35.41 2.95 -8.59
C LYS A 146 35.91 1.99 -7.52
N LYS A 147 35.60 2.23 -6.24
CA LYS A 147 35.83 1.21 -5.21
C LYS A 147 34.93 0.04 -5.56
N GLN A 148 35.52 -1.14 -5.75
CA GLN A 148 34.74 -2.36 -5.89
C GLN A 148 33.82 -2.45 -4.69
N LEU A 149 32.53 -2.23 -4.92
CA LEU A 149 31.54 -2.61 -3.94
C LEU A 149 31.74 -4.13 -3.83
N GLY A 150 32.05 -4.63 -2.63
CA GLY A 150 32.26 -6.06 -2.36
C GLY A 150 31.00 -6.91 -2.52
N TRP A 151 30.28 -6.75 -3.63
CA TRP A 151 29.22 -7.60 -4.14
C TRP A 151 29.93 -8.81 -4.76
N GLN A 152 30.78 -9.48 -3.98
CA GLN A 152 31.07 -10.86 -4.28
C GLN A 152 29.74 -11.58 -4.12
N ASN A 153 29.11 -11.88 -5.25
CA ASN A 153 27.97 -12.77 -5.32
C ASN A 153 28.32 -13.99 -4.47
N GLY A 154 27.63 -14.14 -3.34
CA GLY A 154 27.67 -15.37 -2.58
C GLY A 154 27.29 -16.49 -3.53
N ARG A 155 28.29 -17.29 -3.90
CA ARG A 155 28.10 -18.61 -4.48
C ARG A 155 27.53 -19.53 -3.41
#